data_AF-A0A7C7NP28-F1
#
_entry.id   AF-A0A7C7NP28-F1
#
_cell.length_a   1.000
_cell.length_b   1.000
_cell.length_c   1.000
_cell.angle_alpha   90.00
_cell.angle_beta   90.00
_cell.angle_gamma   90.00
#
_symmetry.space_group_name_H-M   'P 1'
#
loop_
_entity.id
_entity.type
_entity.pdbx_description
1 polymer ?
#
loop_
_entity_poly.entity_id
_entity_poly.type
_entity_poly.pdbx_seq_one_letter_code
_entity_poly.pdbx_strand_id
1 'polypeptide(L)' 'EGNIYHGEMTLDQLLFMRPVPGASRYRTPIPGLYQCGAGTHPGGGVTGVPGFNAAREILRD' A
#
# COMPACT_ATOMS: atom_id res chain seq x y z
N GLU A 1 9.23 -7.10 17.29
CA GLU A 1 8.56 -8.23 16.60
C GLU A 1 8.54 -7.97 15.09
N GLY A 2 8.37 -9.01 14.28
CA GLY A 2 8.20 -8.87 12.83
C GLY A 2 6.72 -8.82 12.46
N ASN A 3 6.34 -7.96 11.52
CA ASN A 3 4.98 -7.90 10.98
C ASN A 3 5.02 -8.02 9.45
N ILE A 4 4.25 -8.97 8.90
CA ILE A 4 4.17 -9.23 7.46
C ILE A 4 3.59 -8.05 6.66
N TYR A 5 2.97 -7.08 7.33
CA TYR A 5 2.39 -5.87 6.75
C TYR A 5 3.35 -4.67 6.77
N HIS A 6 4.63 -4.88 7.11
CA HIS A 6 5.64 -3.83 7.28
C HIS A 6 5.33 -2.83 8.42
N GLY A 7 4.41 -3.19 9.31
CA GLY A 7 3.94 -2.38 10.43
C GLY A 7 2.64 -2.96 10.98
N GLU A 8 2.22 -2.50 12.16
CA GLU A 8 0.93 -2.89 12.72
C GLU A 8 -0.20 -2.16 11.99
N MET A 9 -1.30 -2.85 11.70
CA MET A 9 -2.49 -2.24 11.09
C MET A 9 -3.45 -1.75 12.18
N THR A 10 -3.00 -0.79 12.98
CA THR A 10 -3.83 -0.16 14.01
C THR A 10 -4.87 0.76 13.38
N LEU A 11 -5.95 1.06 14.11
CA LEU A 11 -7.06 1.85 13.58
C LEU A 11 -6.63 3.25 13.10
N ASP A 12 -5.64 3.83 13.77
CA ASP A 12 -4.99 5.10 13.44
C ASP A 12 -4.04 5.03 12.24
N GLN A 13 -3.74 3.83 11.72
CA GLN A 13 -2.87 3.60 10.55
C GLN A 13 -3.59 2.97 9.35
N LEU A 14 -4.93 2.82 9.45
CA LEU A 14 -5.75 2.25 8.40
C LEU A 14 -6.18 3.27 7.34
N LEU A 15 -6.46 2.76 6.15
CA LEU A 15 -6.98 3.52 5.01
C LEU A 15 -6.07 4.70 4.65
N PHE A 16 -6.55 5.92 4.84
CA PHE A 16 -5.85 7.15 4.51
C PHE A 16 -4.96 7.67 5.64
N MET A 17 -5.08 7.13 6.84
CA MET A 17 -4.31 7.54 8.02
C MET A 17 -2.90 6.93 8.05
N ARG A 18 -2.26 6.75 6.89
CA ARG A 18 -0.88 6.23 6.86
C ARG A 18 0.08 7.23 7.52
N PRO A 19 1.13 6.78 8.24
CA PRO A 19 2.08 7.65 8.92
C PRO A 19 2.79 8.66 8.00
N VAL A 20 2.91 8.31 6.71
CA VAL A 20 3.54 9.16 5.69
C VAL A 20 2.43 9.73 4.79
N PRO A 21 2.25 11.06 4.77
CA PRO A 21 1.33 11.73 3.83
C PRO A 21 1.62 11.31 2.38
N GLY A 22 0.56 10.95 1.65
CA GLY A 22 0.67 10.45 0.27
C GLY A 22 0.97 8.95 0.14
N ALA A 23 1.32 8.24 1.22
CA ALA A 23 1.54 6.79 1.21
C ALA A 23 0.24 5.96 1.33
N SER A 24 -0.93 6.60 1.33
CA SER A 24 -2.23 5.91 1.35
C SER A 24 -2.65 5.37 -0.02
N ARG A 25 -2.05 5.87 -1.10
CA ARG A 25 -2.30 5.44 -2.49
C ARG A 25 -1.22 4.46 -2.96
N TYR A 26 -1.49 3.78 -4.08
CA TYR A 26 -0.51 2.92 -4.73
C TYR A 26 0.64 3.72 -5.36
N ARG A 27 0.35 4.92 -5.89
CA ARG A 27 1.37 5.87 -6.36
C ARG A 27 2.03 6.56 -5.17
N THR A 28 3.36 6.58 -5.15
CA THR A 28 4.13 7.32 -4.15
C THR A 28 4.46 8.75 -4.65
N PRO A 29 4.94 9.65 -3.76
CA PRO A 29 5.44 10.95 -4.18
C PRO A 29 6.68 10.90 -5.10
N ILE A 30 7.36 9.76 -5.19
CA ILE A 30 8.51 9.56 -6.07
C ILE A 30 7.99 9.13 -7.45
N PRO A 31 8.30 9.88 -8.53
CA PRO A 31 7.86 9.54 -9.88
C PRO A 31 8.30 8.12 -10.29
N GLY A 32 7.36 7.36 -10.86
CA GLY A 32 7.59 5.97 -11.29
C GLY A 32 7.67 4.94 -10.17
N LEU A 33 7.51 5.33 -8.89
CA LEU A 33 7.54 4.40 -7.76
C LEU A 33 6.12 4.12 -7.22
N TYR A 34 5.81 2.82 -7.13
CA TYR A 34 4.50 2.29 -6.74
C TYR A 34 4.61 1.28 -5.61
N GLN A 35 3.60 1.22 -4.75
CA GLN A 35 3.46 0.21 -3.68
C GLN A 35 2.56 -0.93 -4.15
N CYS A 36 2.95 -2.17 -3.91
CA CYS A 36 2.16 -3.37 -4.25
C CYS A 36 2.23 -4.47 -3.20
N GLY A 37 2.82 -4.18 -2.04
CA GLY A 37 3.13 -5.17 -1.00
C GLY A 37 1.97 -5.45 -0.04
N ALA A 38 2.21 -6.37 0.88
CA ALA A 38 1.24 -6.78 1.90
C ALA A 38 0.81 -5.63 2.82
N GLY A 39 1.63 -4.59 3.01
CA GLY A 39 1.25 -3.42 3.80
C GLY A 39 0.25 -2.48 3.11
N THR A 40 -0.09 -2.70 1.84
CA THR A 40 -0.95 -1.80 1.04
C THR A 40 -2.42 -2.19 1.14
N HIS A 41 -3.35 -1.23 0.99
CA HIS A 41 -4.80 -1.51 0.96
C HIS A 41 -5.12 -2.55 -0.14
N PRO A 42 -6.14 -3.42 0.01
CA PRO A 42 -7.04 -3.66 1.15
C PRO A 42 -6.42 -4.43 2.33
N GLY A 43 -5.12 -4.66 2.33
CA GLY A 43 -4.43 -5.50 3.30
C GLY A 43 -3.79 -6.70 2.61
N GLY A 44 -2.68 -7.15 3.18
CA GLY A 44 -1.81 -8.15 2.59
C GLY A 44 -2.11 -9.60 2.95
N GLY A 45 -1.57 -10.48 2.13
CA GLY A 45 -1.67 -11.93 2.22
C GLY A 45 -1.39 -12.53 0.84
N VAL A 46 -1.67 -13.82 0.65
CA VAL A 46 -1.54 -14.49 -0.66
C VAL A 46 -2.77 -14.23 -1.53
N THR A 47 -3.22 -12.97 -1.62
CA THR A 47 -4.43 -12.57 -2.37
C THR A 47 -4.13 -11.94 -3.72
N GLY A 48 -2.93 -11.35 -3.90
CA GLY A 48 -2.53 -10.64 -5.11
C GLY A 48 -3.25 -9.30 -5.37
N VAL A 49 -4.24 -8.92 -4.54
CA VAL A 49 -5.03 -7.70 -4.74
C VAL A 49 -4.20 -6.41 -4.71
N PRO A 50 -3.23 -6.23 -3.78
CA PRO A 50 -2.37 -5.05 -3.80
C PRO A 50 -1.57 -4.92 -5.09
N GLY A 51 -1.09 -6.04 -5.64
CA GLY A 51 -0.38 -6.07 -6.93
C GLY A 51 -1.27 -5.71 -8.11
N PHE A 52 -2.49 -6.26 -8.15
CA PHE A 52 -3.46 -5.95 -9.21
C PHE A 52 -3.83 -4.47 -9.23
N ASN A 53 -4.10 -3.87 -8.08
CA ASN A 53 -4.45 -2.45 -8.01
C ASN A 53 -3.26 -1.53 -8.31
N ALA A 54 -2.05 -1.88 -7.86
CA ALA A 54 -0.84 -1.15 -8.23
C ALA A 54 -0.61 -1.16 -9.75
N ALA A 55 -0.79 -2.32 -10.39
CA ALA A 55 -0.67 -2.44 -11.84
C ALA A 55 -1.69 -1.55 -12.58
N ARG A 56 -2.93 -1.44 -12.07
CA ARG A 56 -3.93 -0.53 -12.65
C ARG A 56 -3.53 0.94 -12.55
N GLU A 57 -2.90 1.35 -11.45
CA GLU A 57 -2.42 2.72 -11.30
C GLU A 57 -1.18 3.00 -12.17
N ILE A 58 -0.32 2.00 -12.38
CA ILE A 58 0.79 2.07 -13.34
C ILE A 58 0.28 2.28 -14.76
N LEU A 59 -0.75 1.55 -15.18
CA LEU A 59 -1.33 1.65 -16.52
C LEU A 59 -2.07 2.97 -16.79
N ARG A 60 -2.35 3.76 -15.74
CA ARG A 60 -3.05 5.05 -15.82
C ARG A 60 -2.09 6.24 -15.85
N ASP A 61 -0.80 6.01 -15.62
CA ASP A 61 0.25 7.03 -15.64
C ASP A 61 0.85 7.20 -17.03
#